data_AF-A0A0B1ZN36-F1
#
_entry.id   AF-A0A0B1ZN36-F1
#
_cell.length_a   1.000
_cell.length_b   1.000
_cell.length_c   1.000
_cell.angle_alpha   90.00
_cell.angle_beta   90.00
_cell.angle_gamma   90.00
#
_symmetry.space_group_name_H-M   'P 1'
#
loop_
_entity.id
_entity.type
_entity.pdbx_description
1 polymer ?
#
loop_
_entity_poly.entity_id
_entity_poly.type
_entity_poly.pdbx_seq_one_letter_code
_entity_poly.pdbx_strand_id
1 'polypeptide(L)' 'MIRVWAAATGLFLVALYFGAMTVGVVPSPTIAMLATAIAGFEIFFFGQDQWLKRRGKHG' A
#
# COMPACT_ATOMS: atom_id res chain seq x y z
N MET A 1 -0.38 -9.29 -11.73
CA MET A 1 -0.86 -10.27 -10.73
C MET A 1 -0.27 -10.01 -9.34
N ILE A 2 1.04 -10.13 -9.11
CA ILE A 2 1.67 -9.91 -7.78
C ILE A 2 1.35 -8.55 -7.15
N ARG A 3 1.36 -7.45 -7.92
CA ARG A 3 1.05 -6.11 -7.40
C ARG A 3 -0.38 -5.96 -6.86
N VAL A 4 -1.36 -6.59 -7.53
CA VAL A 4 -2.75 -6.56 -7.08
C VAL A 4 -2.90 -7.27 -5.73
N TRP A 5 -2.20 -8.39 -5.57
CA TRP A 5 -2.17 -9.12 -4.29
C TRP A 5 -1.46 -8.34 -3.18
N ALA A 6 -0.36 -7.65 -3.50
CA ALA A 6 0.31 -6.77 -2.55
C ALA A 6 -0.60 -5.62 -2.09
N ALA A 7 -1.25 -4.93 -3.02
CA ALA A 7 -2.21 -3.86 -2.71
C ALA A 7 -3.40 -4.37 -1.88
N ALA A 8 -3.98 -5.52 -2.24
CA ALA A 8 -5.06 -6.14 -1.47
C ALA A 8 -4.62 -6.48 -0.04
N THR A 9 -3.39 -6.98 0.13
CA THR A 9 -2.81 -7.27 1.45
C THR A 9 -2.62 -5.99 2.27
N GLY A 10 -2.12 -4.92 1.66
CA GLY A 10 -2.01 -3.61 2.31
C GLY A 10 -3.38 -3.09 2.76
N LEU A 11 -4.39 -3.19 1.92
CA LEU A 11 -5.76 -2.76 2.23
C LEU A 11 -6.37 -3.57 3.37
N PHE A 12 -6.13 -4.88 3.39
CA PHE A 12 -6.53 -5.76 4.48
C PHE A 12 -5.85 -5.37 5.81
N LEU A 13 -4.55 -5.10 5.80
CA LEU A 13 -3.82 -4.68 7.01
C LEU A 13 -4.33 -3.34 7.56
N VAL A 14 -4.67 -2.39 6.69
CA VAL A 14 -5.30 -1.12 7.08
C VAL A 14 -6.67 -1.38 7.72
N ALA A 15 -7.51 -2.20 7.08
CA ALA A 15 -8.82 -2.56 7.62
C ALA A 15 -8.70 -3.26 8.99
N LEU A 16 -7.73 -4.15 9.14
CA LEU A 16 -7.46 -4.87 10.39
C LEU A 16 -6.97 -3.91 11.49
N TYR A 17 -6.08 -2.96 11.17
CA TYR A 17 -5.61 -1.95 12.12
C TYR A 17 -6.76 -1.13 12.69
N PHE A 18 -7.59 -0.56 11.81
CA PHE A 18 -8.74 0.24 12.23
C PHE A 18 -9.82 -0.62 12.89
N GLY A 19 -10.04 -1.85 12.42
CA GLY A 19 -10.95 -2.80 13.03
C GLY A 19 -10.55 -3.19 14.46
N ALA A 20 -9.25 -3.31 14.75
CA ALA A 20 -8.76 -3.54 16.11
C ALA A 20 -9.06 -2.31 17.01
N MET A 21 -8.84 -1.10 16.49
CA MET A 21 -9.15 0.12 17.24
C MET A 21 -10.65 0.27 17.56
N THR A 22 -11.54 -0.10 16.63
CA THR A 22 -12.99 0.03 16.84
C THR A 22 -13.53 -0.90 17.93
N VAL A 23 -12.87 -2.04 18.17
CA VAL A 23 -13.22 -2.97 19.26
C VAL A 23 -12.43 -2.72 20.55
N GLY A 24 -11.65 -1.63 20.62
CA GLY A 24 -10.86 -1.25 21.80
C GLY A 24 -9.57 -2.04 22.00
N VAL A 25 -9.11 -2.77 20.98
CA VAL A 25 -7.83 -3.50 21.01
C VAL A 25 -6.70 -2.57 20.56
N VAL A 26 -5.60 -2.57 21.32
CA VAL A 26 -4.37 -1.86 20.92
C VAL A 26 -3.72 -2.60 19.74
N PRO A 27 -3.67 -2.01 18.53
CA PRO A 27 -3.11 -2.69 17.38
C PRO A 27 -1.59 -2.82 17.52
N SER A 28 -1.03 -3.93 17.04
CA SER A 28 0.43 -4.10 16.99
C SER A 28 1.07 -3.03 16.08
N PRO A 29 2.18 -2.38 16.51
CA PRO A 29 2.93 -1.44 15.68
C PRO A 29 3.39 -2.04 14.34
N THR A 30 3.63 -3.35 14.31
CA THR A 30 4.03 -4.08 13.10
C THR A 30 2.98 -3.98 12.00
N ILE A 31 1.68 -3.96 12.34
CA ILE A 31 0.59 -3.86 11.34
C ILE A 31 0.66 -2.53 10.61
N ALA A 32 0.82 -1.42 11.37
CA ALA A 32 0.95 -0.09 10.79
C ALA A 32 2.22 0.03 9.94
N MET A 33 3.34 -0.54 10.40
CA MET A 33 4.60 -0.57 9.65
C MET A 33 4.44 -1.30 8.31
N LEU A 34 3.86 -2.50 8.31
CA LEU A 34 3.65 -3.31 7.11
C LEU A 34 2.68 -2.63 6.13
N ALA A 35 1.57 -2.09 6.63
CA ALA A 35 0.62 -1.34 5.81
C ALA A 35 1.29 -0.13 5.13
N THR A 36 2.10 0.63 5.88
CA THR A 36 2.82 1.79 5.36
C THR A 36 3.89 1.40 4.34
N ALA A 37 4.63 0.32 4.59
CA ALA A 37 5.65 -0.17 3.66
C ALA A 37 5.04 -0.60 2.31
N ILE A 38 3.90 -1.32 2.34
CA ILE A 38 3.18 -1.72 1.13
C ILE A 38 2.63 -0.50 0.38
N ALA A 39 2.05 0.47 1.10
CA ALA A 39 1.55 1.70 0.50
C ALA A 39 2.66 2.50 -0.19
N GLY A 40 3.81 2.66 0.48
CA GLY A 40 4.97 3.35 -0.08
C GLY A 40 5.53 2.64 -1.32
N PHE A 41 5.62 1.31 -1.27
CA PHE A 41 5.99 0.48 -2.42
C PHE A 41 5.05 0.73 -3.62
N GLU A 42 3.74 0.68 -3.41
CA GLU A 42 2.77 0.80 -4.51
C GLU A 42 2.79 2.21 -5.13
N ILE A 43 2.91 3.26 -4.30
CA ILE A 43 3.04 4.65 -4.75
C ILE A 43 4.32 4.83 -5.57
N PHE A 44 5.44 4.25 -5.14
CA PHE A 44 6.70 4.33 -5.86
C PHE A 44 6.59 3.72 -7.27
N PHE A 45 6.04 2.50 -7.38
CA PHE A 45 5.84 1.83 -8.67
C PHE A 45 4.85 2.57 -9.56
N PHE A 46 3.77 3.12 -8.98
CA PHE A 46 2.85 3.96 -9.72
C PHE A 46 3.55 5.22 -10.25
N GLY A 47 4.35 5.89 -9.42
CA GLY A 47 5.14 7.05 -9.83
C GLY A 47 6.10 6.74 -10.97
N GLN A 48 6.81 5.61 -10.92
CA GLN A 48 7.69 5.14 -11.99
C GLN A 48 6.92 4.92 -13.30
N ASP A 49 5.77 4.24 -13.24
CA ASP A 49 4.92 3.98 -14.40
C ASP A 49 4.41 5.29 -15.04
N GLN A 50 3.97 6.25 -14.22
CA GLN A 50 3.56 7.57 -14.71
C GLN A 50 4.71 8.36 -15.34
N TRP A 51 5.90 8.31 -14.74
CA TRP A 51 7.09 8.97 -15.27
C TRP A 51 7.49 8.40 -16.63
N LEU A 52 7.54 7.07 -16.76
CA LEU A 52 7.89 6.40 -18.01
C LEU A 52 6.88 6.72 -19.13
N LYS A 53 5.58 6.71 -18.82
CA LYS A 53 4.51 7.10 -19.76
C LYS A 53 4.65 8.54 -20.24
N ARG A 54 5.13 9.46 -19.39
CA ARG A 54 5.40 10.86 -19.78
C ARG A 54 6.61 10.97 -20.71
N ARG A 55 7.67 10.18 -20.50
CA ARG A 55 8.86 10.20 -21.38
C ARG A 55 8.63 9.55 -22.74
N GLY A 56 7.72 8.57 -22.84
CA GLY A 56 7.39 7.90 -24.09
C GLY A 56 6.55 8.71 -25.09
N LYS A 57 6.04 9.89 -24.71
CA LYS A 57 5.20 10.75 -25.57
C LYS A 57 5.98 11.80 -26.38
N HIS A 58 7.29 11.92 -26.21
CA HIS A 58 8.15 12.86 -26.95
C HIS A 58 9.06 12.16 -27.98
N GLY A 59 8.53 11.15 -28.66
CA GLY A 59 9.14 10.54 -29.85
C GLY A 59 8.35 10.94 -31.10
#